data_AF-A0AAD5MD87-F1
#
_entry.id   AF-A0AAD5MD87-F1
#
_cell.length_a   1.000
_cell.length_b   1.000
_cell.length_c   1.000
_cell.angle_alpha   90.00
_cell.angle_beta   90.00
_cell.angle_gamma   90.00
#
_symmetry.space_group_name_H-M   'P 1'
#
loop_
_entity.id
_entity.type
_entity.pdbx_description
1 polymer ?
#
loop_
_entity_poly.entity_id
_entity_poly.type
_entity_poly.pdbx_seq_one_letter_code
_entity_poly.pdbx_strand_id
1 'polypeptide(L)'
;MDQIYVAYLRQYCALAEPKPLFTFSHPNFTSESNARSGWVSFEIDRPADMMGFAGYFHMNLYKDLALSIVPSTYSEGMISWFPAVIPLRELYRVQNDDKVTLNIERKVDETGVWYEWFIHHENSEGEHFATPVQNRNGESYFMKLT
;
A
#
# COMPACT_ATOMS: atom_id res chain seq x y z
N MET A 1 1.51 3.47 15.91
CA MET A 1 1.94 4.73 15.26
C MET A 1 1.53 4.61 13.80
N ASP A 2 0.59 5.43 13.34
CA ASP A 2 -0.02 5.26 12.01
C ASP A 2 0.78 6.02 10.95
N GLN A 3 1.93 5.47 10.56
CA GLN A 3 2.84 6.11 9.60
C GLN A 3 3.36 5.10 8.58
N ILE A 4 3.69 5.58 7.38
CA ILE A 4 4.38 4.79 6.36
C ILE A 4 5.88 4.92 6.59
N TYR A 5 6.59 3.79 6.53
CA TYR A 5 8.05 3.74 6.69
C TYR A 5 8.72 3.34 5.38
N VAL A 6 9.97 3.72 5.20
CA VAL A 6 10.84 3.17 4.14
C VAL A 6 11.83 2.23 4.81
N ALA A 7 11.85 0.96 4.38
CA ALA A 7 12.64 -0.06 5.07
C ALA A 7 13.27 -1.06 4.09
N TYR A 8 14.54 -1.41 4.36
CA TYR A 8 15.18 -2.55 3.70
C TYR A 8 14.67 -3.85 4.33
N LEU A 9 13.71 -4.50 3.65
CA LEU A 9 13.05 -5.71 4.13
C LEU A 9 14.03 -6.90 4.14
N ARG A 10 14.49 -7.31 5.33
CA ARG A 10 15.43 -8.44 5.49
C ARG A 10 14.77 -9.73 5.95
N GLN A 11 13.96 -9.66 7.00
CA GLN A 11 13.34 -10.81 7.65
C GLN A 11 11.83 -10.65 7.58
N TYR A 12 11.26 -11.10 6.47
CA TYR A 12 9.83 -11.07 6.24
C TYR A 12 9.40 -12.30 5.45
N CYS A 13 8.11 -12.61 5.51
CA CYS A 13 7.48 -13.63 4.70
C CYS A 13 6.46 -12.94 3.79
N ALA A 14 6.63 -13.05 2.48
CA ALA A 14 5.67 -12.52 1.52
C ALA A 14 4.43 -13.43 1.49
N LEU A 15 3.27 -12.91 1.88
CA LEU A 15 2.02 -13.67 1.88
C LEU A 15 1.30 -13.65 0.53
N ALA A 16 1.55 -12.64 -0.30
CA ALA A 16 0.97 -12.52 -1.63
C ALA A 16 1.84 -11.65 -2.55
N GLU A 17 1.62 -11.80 -3.86
CA GLU A 17 2.26 -10.97 -4.87
C GLU A 17 1.72 -9.52 -4.87
N PRO A 18 2.57 -8.51 -5.17
CA PRO A 18 2.13 -7.12 -5.26
C PRO A 18 1.06 -6.91 -6.34
N LYS A 19 0.13 -6.00 -6.08
CA LYS A 19 -0.96 -5.64 -6.99
C LYS A 19 -1.01 -4.13 -7.21
N PRO A 20 -1.39 -3.65 -8.41
CA PRO A 20 -1.56 -2.21 -8.68
C PRO A 20 -2.61 -1.56 -7.78
N LEU A 21 -2.42 -0.29 -7.44
CA LEU A 21 -3.33 0.46 -6.57
C LEU A 21 -3.59 1.89 -7.08
N PHE A 22 -2.61 2.78 -6.98
CA PHE A 22 -2.75 4.17 -7.44
C PHE A 22 -1.90 4.44 -8.68
N THR A 23 -2.50 5.09 -9.68
CA THR A 23 -1.83 5.48 -10.93
C THR A 23 -1.93 6.99 -11.12
N PHE A 24 -0.85 7.59 -11.61
CA PHE A 24 -0.76 9.00 -11.99
C PHE A 24 -0.16 9.10 -13.38
N SER A 25 -0.70 10.00 -14.20
CA SER A 25 -0.25 10.24 -15.57
C SER A 25 0.11 11.72 -15.75
N HIS A 26 1.22 11.98 -16.43
CA HIS A 26 1.74 13.32 -16.65
C HIS A 26 2.07 13.56 -18.13
N PRO A 27 1.76 14.75 -18.69
CA PRO A 27 1.06 15.87 -18.03
C PRO A 27 -0.42 15.57 -17.72
N ASN A 28 -0.91 16.04 -16.57
CA ASN A 28 -2.32 15.91 -16.18
C ASN A 28 -3.15 16.98 -16.90
N PHE A 29 -3.42 16.77 -18.19
CA PHE A 29 -4.13 17.74 -19.05
C PHE A 29 -5.60 17.93 -18.66
N THR A 30 -6.21 16.95 -18.01
CA THR A 30 -7.61 16.99 -17.55
C THR A 30 -7.76 17.66 -16.19
N SER A 31 -6.65 18.03 -15.53
CA SER A 31 -6.64 18.57 -14.16
C SER A 31 -7.41 17.68 -13.19
N GLU A 32 -7.30 16.36 -13.36
CA GLU A 32 -7.90 15.40 -12.44
C GLU A 32 -7.35 15.60 -11.03
N SER A 33 -8.22 15.46 -10.03
CA SER A 33 -7.82 15.51 -8.63
C SER A 33 -6.69 14.52 -8.39
N ASN A 34 -5.74 14.85 -7.50
CA ASN A 34 -4.71 13.91 -7.04
C ASN A 34 -5.21 13.02 -5.88
N ALA A 35 -6.42 13.26 -5.37
CA ALA A 35 -7.04 12.35 -4.40
C ALA A 35 -7.33 10.99 -5.04
N ARG A 36 -7.16 9.91 -4.27
CA ARG A 36 -7.47 8.55 -4.72
C ARG A 36 -8.15 7.81 -3.59
N SER A 37 -9.11 6.95 -3.92
CA SER A 37 -9.63 5.93 -3.03
C SER A 37 -9.57 4.61 -3.80
N GLY A 38 -9.10 3.56 -3.16
CA GLY A 38 -8.89 2.28 -3.81
C GLY A 38 -8.76 1.15 -2.81
N TRP A 39 -8.99 -0.05 -3.30
CA TRP A 39 -8.84 -1.26 -2.53
C TRP A 39 -8.13 -2.34 -3.34
N VAL A 40 -7.47 -3.24 -2.63
CA VAL A 40 -6.75 -4.35 -3.23
C VAL A 40 -6.89 -5.58 -2.34
N SER A 41 -7.43 -6.66 -2.92
CA SER A 41 -7.69 -7.92 -2.21
C SER A 41 -6.59 -8.94 -2.46
N PHE A 42 -6.24 -9.71 -1.45
CA PHE A 42 -5.26 -10.80 -1.48
C PHE A 42 -5.89 -12.05 -0.88
N GLU A 43 -5.72 -13.18 -1.57
CA GLU A 43 -6.10 -14.50 -1.05
C GLU A 43 -4.90 -15.05 -0.27
N ILE A 44 -5.16 -15.62 0.90
CA ILE A 44 -4.14 -16.16 1.80
C ILE A 44 -4.06 -17.68 1.63
N ASP A 45 -2.84 -18.20 1.45
CA ASP A 45 -2.57 -19.61 1.15
C ASP A 45 -2.02 -20.41 2.36
N ARG A 46 -1.89 -19.75 3.52
CA ARG A 46 -1.38 -20.37 4.75
C ARG A 46 -1.66 -19.52 5.99
N PRO A 47 -1.77 -20.15 7.18
CA PRO A 47 -1.85 -19.42 8.43
C PRO A 47 -0.62 -18.52 8.68
N ALA A 48 -0.84 -17.26 9.05
CA ALA A 48 0.23 -16.31 9.31
C ALA A 48 -0.21 -15.16 10.23
N ASP A 49 0.77 -14.47 10.83
CA ASP A 49 0.58 -13.17 11.49
C ASP A 49 1.00 -12.07 10.53
N MET A 50 0.03 -11.34 9.99
CA MET A 50 0.26 -10.24 9.06
C MET A 50 0.55 -8.94 9.82
N MET A 51 1.69 -8.31 9.54
CA MET A 51 2.10 -7.03 10.15
C MET A 51 1.70 -5.80 9.32
N GLY A 52 1.36 -5.97 8.05
CA GLY A 52 1.08 -4.88 7.12
C GLY A 52 1.46 -5.22 5.68
N PHE A 53 1.59 -4.17 4.86
CA PHE A 53 1.81 -4.29 3.42
C PHE A 53 3.14 -3.65 3.02
N ALA A 54 3.84 -4.29 2.09
CA ALA A 54 4.99 -3.68 1.41
C ALA A 54 4.49 -2.88 0.19
N GLY A 55 4.83 -1.60 0.16
CA GLY A 55 4.51 -0.68 -0.93
C GLY A 55 5.67 -0.57 -1.92
N TYR A 56 5.34 -0.73 -3.20
CA TYR A 56 6.27 -0.62 -4.33
C TYR A 56 5.76 0.42 -5.32
N PHE A 57 6.59 0.79 -6.30
CA PHE A 57 6.15 1.59 -7.43
C PHE A 57 6.85 1.16 -8.72
N HIS A 58 6.16 1.43 -9.83
CA HIS A 58 6.68 1.34 -11.19
C HIS A 58 6.39 2.68 -11.86
N MET A 59 7.37 3.24 -12.58
CA MET A 59 7.17 4.44 -13.37
C MET A 59 7.74 4.28 -14.78
N ASN A 60 6.94 4.66 -15.77
CA ASN A 60 7.39 4.81 -17.14
C ASN A 60 7.98 6.22 -17.30
N LEU A 61 9.26 6.29 -17.65
CA LEU A 61 9.97 7.56 -17.85
C LEU A 61 9.65 8.14 -19.23
N TYR A 62 9.83 7.33 -20.27
CA TYR A 62 9.53 7.70 -21.65
C TYR A 62 9.49 6.46 -22.55
N LYS A 63 8.36 6.23 -23.22
CA LYS A 63 8.13 5.02 -24.04
C LYS A 63 8.47 3.76 -23.24
N ASP A 64 9.40 2.95 -23.73
CA ASP A 64 9.80 1.66 -23.13
C ASP A 64 10.82 1.81 -22.00
N LEU A 65 11.28 3.04 -21.71
CA LEU A 65 12.17 3.30 -20.58
C LEU A 65 11.34 3.37 -19.29
N ALA A 66 11.60 2.45 -18.36
CA ALA A 66 10.91 2.36 -17.09
C ALA A 66 11.88 2.16 -15.92
N LEU A 67 11.37 2.46 -14.73
CA LEU A 67 12.04 2.27 -13.46
C LEU A 67 11.06 1.62 -12.49
N SER A 68 11.48 0.56 -11.81
CA SER A 68 10.60 -0.20 -10.92
C SER A 68 11.33 -0.77 -9.72
N ILE A 69 10.72 -0.63 -8.55
CA ILE A 69 11.11 -1.36 -7.33
C ILE A 69 10.21 -2.57 -7.08
N VAL A 70 9.26 -2.88 -7.97
CA VAL A 70 8.40 -4.07 -7.85
C VAL A 70 9.28 -5.32 -8.01
N PRO A 71 9.21 -6.32 -7.11
CA PRO A 71 10.09 -7.48 -7.15
C PRO A 71 10.17 -8.20 -8.51
N SER A 72 9.05 -8.32 -9.22
CA SER A 72 8.97 -9.01 -10.52
C SER A 72 9.52 -8.21 -11.70
N THR A 73 9.64 -6.89 -11.58
CA THR A 73 10.14 -6.00 -12.65
C THR A 73 11.29 -5.11 -12.18
N TYR A 74 11.96 -5.51 -11.10
CA TYR A 74 12.97 -4.72 -10.41
C TYR A 74 14.10 -4.29 -11.34
N SER A 75 14.41 -2.98 -11.36
CA SER A 75 15.49 -2.46 -12.19
C SER A 75 16.86 -2.80 -11.61
N GLU A 76 17.68 -3.54 -12.37
CA GLU A 76 19.01 -3.95 -11.94
C GLU A 76 19.90 -2.76 -11.55
N GLY A 77 20.62 -2.90 -10.43
CA GLY A 77 21.55 -1.88 -9.92
C GLY A 77 20.92 -0.69 -9.20
N MET A 78 19.59 -0.66 -9.03
CA MET A 78 18.89 0.48 -8.42
C MET A 78 18.80 0.41 -6.89
N ILE A 79 19.74 1.05 -6.18
CA ILE A 79 19.80 1.06 -4.70
C ILE A 79 19.04 2.27 -4.09
N SER A 80 18.57 3.20 -4.91
CA SER A 80 18.04 4.50 -4.46
C SER A 80 16.69 4.47 -3.74
N TRP A 81 15.93 3.38 -3.83
CA TRP A 81 14.61 3.26 -3.18
C TRP A 81 14.44 1.90 -2.51
N PHE A 82 14.23 1.92 -1.20
CA PHE A 82 13.71 0.75 -0.49
C PHE A 82 12.17 0.74 -0.50
N PRO A 83 11.54 -0.44 -0.35
CA PRO A 83 10.10 -0.55 -0.26
C PRO A 83 9.52 0.30 0.88
N ALA A 84 8.30 0.79 0.65
CA ALA A 84 7.48 1.36 1.71
C ALA A 84 6.88 0.24 2.57
N VAL A 85 6.56 0.54 3.83
CA VAL A 85 5.83 -0.33 4.74
C VAL A 85 4.60 0.43 5.22
N ILE A 86 3.43 -0.15 4.99
CA ILE A 86 2.12 0.32 5.48
C ILE A 86 1.73 -0.61 6.63
N PRO A 87 2.04 -0.26 7.88
CA PRO A 87 1.87 -1.17 9.01
C PRO A 87 0.42 -1.23 9.49
N LEU A 88 0.05 -2.37 10.05
CA LEU A 88 -1.12 -2.49 10.93
C LEU A 88 -0.72 -2.13 12.37
N ARG A 89 -1.67 -1.63 13.16
CA ARG A 89 -1.41 -1.30 14.58
C ARG A 89 -1.04 -2.52 15.40
N GLU A 90 -1.67 -3.64 15.11
CA GLU A 90 -1.46 -4.94 15.77
C GLU A 90 -1.21 -6.01 14.70
N LEU A 91 -0.53 -7.09 15.08
CA LEU A 91 -0.43 -8.27 14.22
C LEU A 91 -1.83 -8.82 13.96
N TYR A 92 -2.14 -9.06 12.69
CA TYR A 92 -3.44 -9.54 12.25
C TYR A 92 -3.33 -11.01 11.83
N ARG A 93 -3.97 -11.89 12.60
CA ARG A 93 -3.98 -13.33 12.32
C ARG A 93 -4.85 -13.62 11.09
N VAL A 94 -4.27 -14.35 10.14
CA VAL A 94 -4.95 -14.88 8.96
C VAL A 94 -4.76 -16.39 8.87
N GLN A 95 -5.68 -17.07 8.20
CA GLN A 95 -5.73 -18.51 7.96
C GLN A 95 -5.71 -18.81 6.46
N ASN A 96 -5.59 -20.10 6.13
CA ASN A 96 -5.73 -20.54 4.74
C ASN A 96 -7.14 -20.22 4.22
N ASP A 97 -7.21 -19.80 2.96
CA ASP A 97 -8.44 -19.40 2.24
C ASP A 97 -9.09 -18.11 2.77
N ASP A 98 -8.45 -17.38 3.69
CA ASP A 98 -8.90 -16.05 4.08
C ASP A 98 -8.62 -15.05 2.95
N LYS A 99 -9.51 -14.07 2.81
CA LYS A 99 -9.35 -12.95 1.88
C LYS A 99 -9.17 -11.64 2.64
N VAL A 100 -8.03 -11.01 2.43
CA VAL A 100 -7.68 -9.72 3.04
C VAL A 100 -7.70 -8.61 1.99
N THR A 101 -8.49 -7.57 2.24
CA THR A 101 -8.59 -6.40 1.37
C THR A 101 -8.04 -5.17 2.06
N LEU A 102 -6.92 -4.64 1.57
CA LEU A 102 -6.43 -3.32 1.96
C LEU A 102 -7.33 -2.26 1.33
N ASN A 103 -7.89 -1.40 2.15
CA ASN A 103 -8.58 -0.19 1.74
C ASN A 103 -7.69 0.99 2.09
N ILE A 104 -7.41 1.84 1.12
CA ILE A 104 -6.50 2.95 1.30
C ILE A 104 -6.94 4.14 0.47
N GLU A 105 -6.86 5.32 1.08
CA GLU A 105 -7.23 6.58 0.49
C GLU A 105 -6.03 7.51 0.51
N ARG A 106 -5.68 8.07 -0.65
CA ARG A 106 -4.79 9.22 -0.76
C ARG A 106 -5.64 10.47 -0.70
N LYS A 107 -5.63 11.16 0.44
CA LYS A 107 -6.36 12.40 0.64
C LYS A 107 -5.45 13.60 0.43
N VAL A 108 -6.07 14.71 0.01
CA VAL A 108 -5.39 15.96 -0.29
C VAL A 108 -6.19 17.12 0.30
N ASP A 109 -5.49 18.14 0.76
CA ASP A 109 -6.07 19.43 1.09
C ASP A 109 -5.16 20.55 0.53
N GLU A 110 -5.46 21.80 0.89
CA GLU A 110 -4.72 22.98 0.45
C GLU A 110 -3.26 23.02 0.98
N THR A 111 -2.98 22.29 2.05
CA THR A 111 -1.72 22.33 2.81
C THR A 111 -0.89 21.05 2.68
N GLY A 112 -1.45 19.96 2.15
CA GLY A 112 -0.76 18.70 2.09
C GLY A 112 -1.54 17.50 1.57
N VAL A 113 -0.93 16.34 1.78
CA VAL A 113 -1.38 15.03 1.34
C VAL A 113 -1.16 14.03 2.48
N TRP A 114 -2.08 13.08 2.65
CA TRP A 114 -1.90 11.98 3.58
C TRP A 114 -2.56 10.71 3.07
N TYR A 115 -2.28 9.59 3.75
CA TYR A 115 -2.93 8.31 3.50
C TYR A 115 -3.74 7.88 4.71
N GLU A 116 -4.96 7.42 4.47
CA GLU A 116 -5.78 6.69 5.46
C GLU A 116 -5.93 5.26 4.99
N TRP A 117 -5.80 4.29 5.89
CA TRP A 117 -5.94 2.88 5.51
C TRP A 117 -6.55 2.04 6.62
N PHE A 118 -7.13 0.91 6.21
CA PHE A 118 -7.59 -0.17 7.07
C PHE A 118 -7.73 -1.44 6.22
N ILE A 119 -8.00 -2.57 6.87
CA ILE A 119 -8.28 -3.82 6.15
C ILE A 119 -9.71 -4.29 6.38
N HIS A 120 -10.29 -4.89 5.34
CA HIS A 120 -11.40 -5.80 5.44
C HIS A 120 -10.87 -7.23 5.36
N HIS A 121 -11.40 -8.12 6.18
CA HIS A 121 -11.05 -9.54 6.19
C HIS A 121 -12.33 -10.35 6.04
N GLU A 122 -12.34 -11.27 5.09
CA GLU A 122 -13.37 -12.29 4.90
C GLU A 122 -12.73 -13.65 5.19
N ASN A 123 -13.23 -14.36 6.20
CA ASN A 123 -12.68 -15.67 6.54
C ASN A 123 -13.29 -16.78 5.65
N SER A 124 -12.71 -17.98 5.73
CA SER A 124 -13.22 -19.17 5.02
C SER A 124 -14.69 -19.56 5.31
N GLU A 125 -15.26 -19.08 6.42
CA GLU A 125 -16.67 -19.29 6.79
C GLU A 125 -17.61 -18.20 6.24
N GLY A 126 -17.07 -17.18 5.56
CA GLY A 126 -17.82 -16.05 5.00
C GLY A 126 -18.12 -14.94 6.02
N GLU A 127 -17.48 -14.95 7.18
CA GLU A 127 -17.60 -13.87 8.16
C GLU A 127 -16.70 -12.70 7.77
N HIS A 128 -17.21 -11.47 7.99
CA HIS A 128 -16.52 -10.24 7.62
C HIS A 128 -16.07 -9.45 8.85
N PHE A 129 -14.81 -9.04 8.83
CA PHE A 129 -14.17 -8.22 9.86
C PHE A 129 -13.56 -6.97 9.23
N ALA A 130 -13.38 -5.92 10.02
CA ALA A 130 -12.70 -4.71 9.61
C ALA A 130 -11.82 -4.17 10.75
N THR A 131 -10.61 -3.71 10.43
CA THR A 131 -9.81 -2.97 11.40
C THR A 131 -10.26 -1.51 11.47
N PRO A 132 -9.99 -0.80 12.58
CA PRO A 132 -10.18 0.64 12.62
C PRO A 132 -9.33 1.37 11.57
N VAL A 133 -9.82 2.52 11.11
CA VAL A 133 -9.08 3.41 10.21
C VAL A 133 -7.82 3.94 10.91
N GLN A 134 -6.69 3.79 10.23
CA GLN A 134 -5.39 4.31 10.61
C GLN A 134 -5.10 5.64 9.93
N ASN A 135 -4.39 6.53 10.66
CA ASN A 135 -3.98 7.87 10.23
C ASN A 135 -5.14 8.77 9.79
N ARG A 136 -6.29 8.68 10.47
CA ARG A 136 -7.46 9.52 10.22
C ARG A 136 -7.05 11.00 10.17
N ASN A 137 -7.49 11.72 9.14
CA ASN A 137 -7.18 13.13 8.88
C ASN A 137 -5.67 13.46 8.83
N GLY A 138 -4.79 12.47 8.64
CA GLY A 138 -3.35 12.68 8.63
C GLY A 138 -2.78 13.04 10.01
N GLU A 139 -3.51 12.76 11.10
CA GLU A 139 -3.13 13.16 12.47
C GLU A 139 -1.75 12.60 12.89
N SER A 140 -1.38 11.42 12.39
CA SER A 140 -0.10 10.77 12.69
C SER A 140 0.94 11.00 11.61
N TYR A 141 0.53 11.08 10.34
CA TYR A 141 1.41 11.28 9.19
C TYR A 141 0.76 12.17 8.13
N PHE A 142 1.42 13.28 7.84
CA PHE A 142 0.95 14.28 6.89
C PHE A 142 2.12 14.85 6.09
N MET A 143 2.05 14.75 4.76
CA MET A 143 3.05 15.27 3.83
C MET A 143 2.67 16.70 3.44
N LYS A 144 3.31 17.68 4.05
CA LYS A 144 3.04 19.12 3.81
C LYS A 144 3.51 19.54 2.42
N LEU A 145 2.68 20.32 1.73
CA LEU A 145 3.06 21.10 0.56
C LEU A 145 3.65 22.41 1.09
N THR A 146 4.97 22.56 0.99
CA THR A 146 5.69 23.79 1.38
C THR A 146 5.43 24.93 0.44
#